data_AF-A0A8I1V1D1-F1
#
_entry.id   AF-A0A8I1V1D1-F1
#
_cell.length_a   1.000
_cell.length_b   1.000
_cell.length_c   1.000
_cell.angle_alpha   90.00
_cell.angle_beta   90.00
_cell.angle_gamma   90.00
#
_symmetry.space_group_name_H-M   'P 1'
#
loop_
_entity.id
_entity.type
_entity.pdbx_description
1 polymer ?
#
loop_
_entity_poly.entity_id
_entity_poly.type
_entity_poly.pdbx_seq_one_letter_code
_entity_poly.pdbx_strand_id
1 'polypeptide(L)'
;MNGLGVGRRPRGKDDAPPKVTEGQSGALTSRPTPPVPADQAWFWMEHQQAREREVDEHVAAGRVTVHDSTEAFLAHLDESRA
;
A
#
# COMPACT_ATOMS: atom_id res chain seq x y z
N MET A 1 25.15 -1.45 25.25
CA MET A 1 24.69 -0.61 24.13
C MET A 1 23.91 -1.51 23.18
N ASN A 2 22.58 -1.52 23.32
CA ASN A 2 21.68 -2.31 22.49
C ASN A 2 20.90 -1.36 21.58
N GLY A 3 20.90 -1.68 20.28
CA GLY A 3 20.15 -0.94 19.28
C GLY A 3 20.29 -1.63 17.94
N LEU A 4 19.81 -2.88 17.84
CA LEU A 4 19.62 -3.53 16.55
C LEU A 4 18.63 -2.69 15.75
N GLY A 5 19.13 -2.02 14.71
CA GLY A 5 18.33 -1.30 13.74
C GLY A 5 17.40 -2.28 13.02
N VAL A 6 16.14 -2.30 13.42
CA VAL A 6 15.08 -3.00 12.69
C VAL A 6 14.77 -2.15 11.45
N GLY A 7 15.59 -2.32 10.41
CA GLY A 7 15.25 -1.87 9.08
C GLY A 7 13.97 -2.59 8.67
N ARG A 8 12.84 -1.89 8.68
CA ARG A 8 11.57 -2.44 8.16
C ARG A 8 11.79 -2.73 6.68
N ARG A 9 11.97 -4.01 6.33
CA ARG A 9 11.92 -4.44 4.93
C ARG A 9 10.54 -4.09 4.37
N PRO A 10 10.45 -3.49 3.18
CA PRO A 10 9.16 -3.30 2.53
C PRO A 10 8.56 -4.69 2.33
N ARG A 11 7.34 -4.92 2.86
CA ARG A 11 6.64 -6.19 2.68
C ARG A 11 6.37 -6.35 1.19
N GLY A 12 7.02 -7.32 0.58
CA GLY A 12 6.82 -7.65 -0.83
C GLY A 12 5.50 -8.38 -1.01
N LYS A 13 5.09 -8.53 -2.28
CA LYS A 13 3.93 -9.34 -2.64
C LYS A 13 3.99 -10.70 -1.98
N ASP A 14 5.14 -11.30 -1.68
CA ASP A 14 5.27 -12.69 -1.24
C ASP A 14 5.23 -12.94 0.29
N ASP A 15 5.04 -11.90 1.11
CA ASP A 15 5.23 -11.98 2.58
C ASP A 15 3.94 -12.22 3.40
N ALA A 16 2.87 -12.77 2.82
CA ALA A 16 1.64 -12.98 3.59
C ALA A 16 1.71 -14.23 4.50
N PRO A 17 1.19 -14.12 5.72
CA PRO A 17 1.09 -15.28 6.60
C PRO A 17 0.13 -16.33 6.01
N PRO A 18 0.45 -17.63 6.16
CA PRO A 18 -0.40 -18.70 5.68
C PRO A 18 -1.72 -18.76 6.45
N LYS A 19 -2.80 -19.18 5.78
CA LYS A 19 -4.09 -19.42 6.44
C LYS A 19 -4.02 -20.75 7.18
N VAL A 20 -4.25 -20.72 8.48
CA VAL A 20 -4.34 -21.92 9.33
C VAL A 20 -5.81 -22.23 9.60
N THR A 21 -6.18 -23.49 9.42
CA THR A 21 -7.53 -24.00 9.74
C THR A 21 -7.44 -25.28 10.56
N GLU A 22 -8.22 -25.35 11.63
CA GLU A 22 -8.32 -26.54 12.48
C GLU A 22 -9.47 -27.44 12.03
N GLY A 23 -9.20 -28.73 11.83
CA GLY A 23 -10.19 -29.74 11.49
C GLY A 23 -10.93 -30.25 12.74
N GLN A 24 -12.03 -30.96 12.53
CA GLN A 24 -12.88 -31.50 13.62
C GLN A 24 -12.16 -32.50 14.55
N SER A 25 -11.01 -33.04 14.12
CA SER A 25 -10.14 -33.92 14.89
C SER A 25 -9.04 -33.18 15.67
N GLY A 26 -9.00 -31.84 15.64
CA GLY A 26 -7.94 -31.03 16.24
C GLY A 26 -6.67 -30.93 15.39
N ALA A 27 -6.67 -31.49 14.18
CA ALA A 27 -5.53 -31.37 13.27
C ALA A 27 -5.49 -29.99 12.60
N LEU A 28 -4.34 -29.30 12.67
CA LEU A 28 -4.11 -28.02 11.99
C LEU A 28 -3.65 -28.26 10.54
N THR A 29 -4.31 -27.61 9.60
CA THR A 29 -3.94 -27.57 8.18
C THR A 29 -3.52 -26.14 7.81
N SER A 30 -2.40 -26.02 7.10
CA SER A 30 -1.87 -24.74 6.61
C SER A 30 -1.99 -24.69 5.09
N ARG A 31 -2.62 -23.64 4.55
CA ARG A 31 -2.70 -23.40 3.11
C ARG A 31 -1.95 -22.12 2.75
N PRO A 32 -1.14 -22.11 1.67
CA PRO A 32 -0.62 -20.86 1.12
C PRO A 32 -1.79 -19.91 0.83
N THR A 33 -1.76 -18.75 1.45
CA THR A 33 -2.67 -17.66 1.11
C THR A 33 -2.00 -16.89 -0.01
N PRO A 34 -2.67 -16.64 -1.16
CA PRO A 34 -2.14 -15.70 -2.13
C PRO A 34 -1.97 -14.37 -1.38
N PRO A 35 -0.75 -13.85 -1.36
CA PRO A 35 -0.37 -12.87 -0.36
C PRO A 35 -0.96 -11.48 -0.59
N VAL A 36 -1.52 -11.27 -1.79
CA VAL A 36 -2.41 -10.16 -2.13
C VAL A 36 -3.65 -10.78 -2.79
N PRO A 37 -4.87 -10.40 -2.38
CA PRO A 37 -6.10 -10.77 -3.07
C PRO A 37 -6.00 -10.46 -4.59
N ALA A 38 -6.50 -11.35 -5.44
CA ALA A 38 -6.31 -11.24 -6.89
C ALA A 38 -6.90 -9.95 -7.48
N ASP A 39 -7.99 -9.46 -6.91
CA ASP A 39 -8.66 -8.19 -7.22
C ASP A 39 -7.84 -6.95 -6.79
N GLN A 40 -6.80 -7.13 -5.97
CA GLN A 40 -5.87 -6.07 -5.54
C GLN A 40 -4.47 -6.23 -6.15
N ALA A 41 -4.22 -7.33 -6.88
CA ALA A 41 -2.91 -7.61 -7.46
C ALA A 41 -2.50 -6.59 -8.54
N TRP A 42 -3.47 -5.92 -9.17
CA TRP A 42 -3.23 -4.91 -10.20
C TRP A 42 -2.37 -3.74 -9.70
N PHE A 43 -2.50 -3.35 -8.43
CA PHE A 43 -1.71 -2.27 -7.82
C PHE A 43 -0.20 -2.58 -7.80
N TRP A 44 0.16 -3.86 -7.70
CA TRP A 44 1.54 -4.33 -7.63
C TRP A 44 2.16 -4.64 -8.99
N MET A 45 1.44 -4.36 -10.09
CA MET A 45 2.00 -4.51 -11.43
C MET A 45 3.04 -3.43 -11.70
N GLU A 46 4.09 -3.74 -12.46
CA GLU A 46 5.21 -2.82 -12.70
C GLU A 46 4.76 -1.45 -13.24
N HIS A 47 3.79 -1.44 -14.16
CA HIS A 47 3.24 -0.21 -14.71
C HIS A 47 2.54 0.69 -13.66
N GLN A 48 1.95 0.10 -12.62
CA GLN A 48 1.36 0.86 -11.51
C GLN A 48 2.45 1.37 -10.57
N GLN A 49 3.44 0.53 -10.25
CA GLN A 49 4.55 0.92 -9.38
C GLN A 49 5.43 2.02 -10.02
N ALA A 50 5.57 2.02 -11.34
CA ALA A 50 6.25 3.10 -12.07
C ALA A 50 5.53 4.44 -11.88
N ARG A 51 4.20 4.46 -12.03
CA ARG A 51 3.39 5.67 -11.80
C ARG A 51 3.43 6.15 -10.35
N GLU A 52 3.43 5.22 -9.39
CA GLU A 52 3.57 5.58 -7.97
C GLU A 52 4.89 6.31 -7.71
N ARG A 53 6.00 5.80 -8.27
CA ARG A 53 7.32 6.46 -8.15
C ARG A 53 7.33 7.86 -8.78
N GLU A 54 6.68 8.03 -9.93
CA GLU A 54 6.54 9.35 -10.56
C GLU A 54 5.78 10.32 -9.65
N VAL A 55 4.69 9.87 -9.01
CA VAL A 55 3.93 10.69 -8.05
C VAL A 55 4.77 11.02 -6.82
N ASP A 56 5.50 10.05 -6.27
CA ASP A 56 6.42 10.26 -5.14
C ASP A 56 7.46 11.33 -5.46
N GLU A 57 8.05 11.30 -6.67
CA GLU A 57 8.98 12.33 -7.13
C GLU A 57 8.30 13.71 -7.27
N HIS A 58 7.04 13.76 -7.73
CA HIS A 58 6.27 15.00 -7.78
C HIS A 58 6.01 15.59 -6.39
N VAL A 59 5.63 14.75 -5.42
CA VAL A 59 5.42 15.15 -4.02
C VAL A 59 6.74 15.62 -3.38
N ALA A 60 7.82 14.85 -3.54
CA ALA A 60 9.13 15.18 -2.98
C ALA A 60 9.71 16.47 -3.57
N ALA A 61 9.45 16.75 -4.85
CA ALA A 61 9.83 18.01 -5.50
C ALA A 61 8.90 19.19 -5.16
N GLY A 62 7.87 19.01 -4.33
CA GLY A 62 6.89 20.04 -4.01
C GLY A 62 6.03 20.48 -5.21
N ARG A 63 5.94 19.64 -6.25
CA ARG A 63 5.09 19.88 -7.44
C ARG A 63 3.64 19.48 -7.15
N VAL A 64 3.13 19.96 -6.02
CA VAL A 64 1.79 19.71 -5.50
C VAL A 64 1.20 21.02 -4.99
N THR A 65 -0.12 21.15 -5.07
CA THR A 65 -0.84 22.26 -4.44
C THR A 65 -1.27 21.82 -3.05
N VAL A 66 -0.93 22.60 -2.03
CA VAL A 66 -1.34 22.39 -0.64
C VAL A 66 -2.31 23.49 -0.24
N HIS A 67 -3.35 23.12 0.51
CA HIS A 67 -4.35 24.06 1.01
C HIS A 67 -4.34 24.02 2.55
N ASP A 68 -4.47 25.18 3.18
CA ASP A 68 -4.40 25.32 4.64
C ASP A 68 -5.67 24.82 5.36
N SER A 69 -6.76 24.59 4.61
CA SER A 69 -7.99 24.01 5.15
C SER A 69 -8.72 23.15 4.12
N THR A 70 -9.62 22.31 4.63
CA THR A 70 -10.53 21.51 3.81
C THR A 70 -11.41 22.39 2.93
N GLU A 71 -11.92 23.51 3.46
CA GLU A 71 -12.76 24.46 2.70
C GLU A 71 -12.00 25.06 1.52
N ALA A 72 -10.73 25.47 1.73
CA ALA A 72 -9.88 26.00 0.67
C ALA A 72 -9.59 24.94 -0.42
N PHE A 73 -9.41 23.67 -0.01
CA PHE A 73 -9.26 22.55 -0.95
C PHE A 73 -10.54 22.29 -1.76
N LEU A 74 -11.70 22.26 -1.11
CA LEU A 74 -12.98 22.00 -1.79
C LEU A 74 -13.34 23.12 -2.78
N ALA A 75 -13.10 24.39 -2.42
CA ALA A 75 -13.31 25.52 -3.33
C ALA A 75 -12.47 25.38 -4.61
N HIS A 76 -11.20 24.97 -4.48
CA HIS A 76 -10.32 24.72 -5.62
C HIS A 76 -10.81 23.56 -6.52
N LEU A 77 -11.36 22.49 -5.93
CA LEU A 77 -11.96 21.39 -6.69
C LEU A 77 -13.21 21.83 -7.47
N ASP A 78 -14.04 22.69 -6.87
CA ASP A 78 -15.23 23.21 -7.55
C ASP A 78 -14.85 24.14 -8.72
N GLU A 79 -13.80 24.95 -8.56
CA GLU A 79 -13.26 25.82 -9.63
C GLU A 79 -12.62 25.01 -10.78
N SER A 80 -11.89 23.93 -10.46
CA SER A 80 -11.21 23.10 -11.46
C SER A 80 -12.12 22.14 -12.22
N ARG A 81 -13.40 22.06 -11.86
CA ARG A 81 -14.42 21.24 -12.51
C ARG A 81 -15.23 21.98 -13.59
N ALA A 82 -15.11 23.31 -13.67
CA ALA A 82 -15.76 24.16 -14.68
C ALA A 82 -15.03 24.13 -16.03
#